data_AF-A0A4P5VD50-F1
#
_entry.id   AF-A0A4P5VD50-F1
#
_cell.length_a   1.000
_cell.length_b   1.000
_cell.length_c   1.000
_cell.angle_alpha   90.00
_cell.angle_beta   90.00
_cell.angle_gamma   90.00
#
_symmetry.space_group_name_H-M   'P 1'
#
loop_
_entity.id
_entity.type
_entity.pdbx_description
1 polymer ?
#
loop_
_entity_poly.entity_id
_entity_poly.type
_entity_poly.pdbx_seq_one_letter_code
_entity_poly.pdbx_strand_id
1 'polypeptide(L)'
;MARATGLAPRRAYQLDAATVLVGNVLAGARGRQAEIRTGTARLLNTNLAAKNDWKLIAAGGSSNSAGGYILQAAHVAEGAALSSASTYTNIGVVTAAAGAINEVAISGKQIRDAVKAAGSVTGDVRVAAVRVRPGTGNLAISNVALTTNKATITLSAAHTMLVGEVVTVGCSNPLVNGTFTITEVTSTTFSYSSTQSNITSASATGTVTNGAGVPVGTNTVALVPAR
;
A
#
# COMPACT_ATOMS: atom_id res chain seq x y z
N MET A 1 4.93 10.44 31.48
CA MET A 1 5.84 9.52 30.75
C MET A 1 5.02 8.58 29.89
N ALA A 2 4.84 8.88 28.60
CA ALA A 2 4.07 8.02 27.70
C ALA A 2 4.98 6.87 27.22
N ARG A 3 4.81 5.69 27.81
CA ARG A 3 5.47 4.44 27.38
C ARG A 3 4.56 3.72 26.42
N ALA A 4 5.00 3.51 25.18
CA ALA A 4 4.30 2.68 24.21
C ALA A 4 4.09 1.27 24.81
N THR A 5 2.83 0.87 24.96
CA THR A 5 2.44 -0.43 25.49
C THR A 5 1.99 -1.30 24.33
N GLY A 6 2.63 -2.46 24.20
CA GLY A 6 2.23 -3.50 23.25
C GLY A 6 3.17 -3.64 22.07
N LEU A 7 4.44 -3.95 22.32
CA LEU A 7 5.21 -5.04 21.71
C LEU A 7 6.52 -5.09 22.50
N ALA A 8 6.65 -6.06 23.42
CA ALA A 8 7.93 -6.30 24.07
C ALA A 8 8.47 -7.67 23.58
N PRO A 9 9.70 -7.70 23.06
CA PRO A 9 10.34 -8.90 22.55
C PRO A 9 10.89 -9.72 23.72
N ARG A 10 10.33 -10.91 23.95
CA ARG A 10 11.07 -11.99 24.62
C ARG A 10 11.48 -13.11 23.66
N ARG A 11 11.14 -13.00 22.38
CA ARG A 11 11.46 -14.00 21.33
C ARG A 11 11.84 -13.29 20.05
N ALA A 12 12.93 -13.73 19.44
CA ALA A 12 13.51 -13.17 18.22
C ALA A 12 12.52 -13.30 17.06
N TYR A 13 12.13 -12.16 16.47
CA TYR A 13 11.37 -12.14 15.23
C TYR A 13 12.37 -12.12 14.06
N GLN A 14 12.41 -13.17 13.24
CA GLN A 14 12.99 -13.08 11.90
C GLN A 14 11.86 -12.71 10.94
N LEU A 15 11.79 -11.42 10.63
CA LEU A 15 10.95 -10.86 9.58
C LEU A 15 11.78 -10.88 8.28
N ASP A 16 11.19 -11.28 7.16
CA ASP A 16 11.81 -10.98 5.86
C ASP A 16 11.71 -9.48 5.56
N ALA A 17 12.44 -8.99 4.55
CA ALA A 17 12.51 -7.57 4.22
C ALA A 17 11.17 -6.94 3.76
N ALA A 18 10.10 -7.73 3.60
CA ALA A 18 8.81 -7.30 3.05
C ALA A 18 7.60 -7.63 3.97
N THR A 19 7.82 -8.27 5.11
CA THR A 19 6.77 -8.73 6.02
C THR A 19 6.41 -7.63 7.01
N VAL A 20 5.26 -7.02 6.76
CA VAL A 20 4.60 -6.10 7.70
C VAL A 20 3.53 -6.85 8.46
N LEU A 21 3.64 -6.87 9.79
CA LEU A 21 2.65 -7.48 10.67
C LEU A 21 1.57 -6.47 11.05
N VAL A 22 0.30 -6.83 10.87
CA VAL A 22 -0.87 -6.07 11.33
C VAL A 22 -1.59 -6.91 12.38
N GLY A 23 -1.49 -6.52 13.66
CA GLY A 23 -2.00 -7.28 14.80
C GLY A 23 -2.94 -6.47 15.69
N ASN A 24 -3.92 -7.14 16.28
CA ASN A 24 -4.78 -6.58 17.33
C ASN A 24 -4.00 -6.57 18.66
N VAL A 25 -3.95 -5.42 19.32
CA VAL A 25 -3.32 -5.28 20.64
C VAL A 25 -4.32 -4.67 21.60
N LEU A 26 -5.21 -5.49 22.17
CA LEU A 26 -6.24 -5.01 23.11
C LEU A 26 -5.66 -4.10 24.20
N ALA A 27 -6.35 -3.00 24.52
CA ALA A 27 -6.12 -2.23 25.74
C ALA A 27 -6.02 -3.17 26.96
N GLY A 28 -4.90 -3.09 27.69
CA GLY A 28 -4.64 -3.91 28.87
C GLY A 28 -4.02 -5.30 28.59
N ALA A 29 -3.78 -5.69 27.33
CA ALA A 29 -3.12 -6.94 26.97
C ALA A 29 -1.60 -6.89 27.21
N ARG A 30 -1.18 -6.81 28.48
CA ARG A 30 0.18 -7.20 28.85
C ARG A 30 0.28 -8.72 28.73
N GLY A 31 1.25 -9.21 27.93
CA GLY A 31 1.59 -10.65 27.89
C GLY A 31 0.74 -11.55 26.99
N ARG A 32 -0.15 -11.02 26.12
CA ARG A 32 -0.79 -11.83 25.07
C ARG A 32 0.10 -11.94 23.84
N GLN A 33 0.11 -13.11 23.20
CA GLN A 33 0.91 -13.36 22.00
C GLN A 33 0.44 -12.47 20.84
N ALA A 34 1.39 -11.78 20.22
CA ALA A 34 1.18 -11.19 18.91
C ALA A 34 1.03 -12.30 17.87
N GLU A 35 0.03 -12.20 17.01
CA GLU A 35 -0.18 -13.16 15.93
C GLU A 35 0.71 -12.76 14.75
N ILE A 36 1.73 -13.57 14.47
CA ILE A 36 2.57 -13.43 13.28
C ILE A 36 1.75 -13.90 12.08
N ARG A 37 1.67 -13.08 11.02
CA ARG A 37 0.83 -13.31 9.85
C ARG A 37 1.64 -13.16 8.56
N THR A 38 1.72 -14.22 7.76
CA THR A 38 2.43 -14.28 6.47
C THR A 38 1.50 -14.77 5.35
N GLY A 39 1.79 -14.42 4.09
CA GLY A 39 0.99 -14.88 2.94
C GLY A 39 -0.51 -14.48 3.01
N THR A 40 -1.41 -15.42 2.70
CA THR A 40 -2.87 -15.23 2.85
C THR A 40 -3.30 -14.94 4.28
N ALA A 41 -2.49 -15.35 5.27
CA ALA A 41 -2.72 -15.01 6.68
C ALA A 41 -2.45 -13.54 7.00
N ARG A 42 -1.84 -12.75 6.09
CA ARG A 42 -1.77 -11.27 6.20
C ARG A 42 -3.14 -10.61 6.23
N LEU A 43 -4.19 -11.32 5.80
CA LEU A 43 -5.56 -10.85 5.83
C LEU A 43 -6.20 -11.17 7.17
N LEU A 44 -6.76 -10.14 7.79
CA LEU A 44 -7.61 -10.30 8.95
C LEU A 44 -9.01 -10.72 8.52
N ASN A 45 -9.60 -11.74 9.14
CA ASN A 45 -10.96 -12.22 8.82
C ASN A 45 -12.03 -11.73 9.81
N THR A 46 -11.72 -10.76 10.66
CA THR A 46 -12.64 -10.22 11.68
C THR A 46 -13.01 -8.78 11.38
N ASN A 47 -14.24 -8.37 11.73
CA ASN A 47 -14.68 -6.99 11.58
C ASN A 47 -13.71 -6.02 12.29
N LEU A 48 -13.03 -5.19 11.51
CA LEU A 48 -12.04 -4.24 11.98
C LEU A 48 -12.68 -3.14 12.83
N ALA A 49 -13.97 -2.88 12.60
CA ALA A 49 -14.71 -1.82 13.25
C ALA A 49 -14.77 -1.98 14.78
N ALA A 50 -14.81 -3.24 15.21
CA ALA A 50 -14.99 -3.64 16.60
C ALA A 50 -13.69 -3.62 17.41
N LYS A 51 -12.55 -3.23 16.80
CA LYS A 51 -11.24 -3.28 17.45
C LYS A 51 -10.72 -1.89 17.74
N ASN A 52 -10.44 -1.63 19.01
CA ASN A 52 -10.00 -0.32 19.48
C ASN A 52 -8.51 -0.08 19.25
N ASP A 53 -7.69 -1.13 19.25
CA ASP A 53 -6.23 -1.01 19.27
C ASP A 53 -5.56 -2.02 18.32
N TRP A 54 -4.78 -1.50 17.39
CA TRP A 54 -3.95 -2.27 16.48
C TRP A 54 -2.54 -1.75 16.44
N LYS A 55 -1.66 -2.64 16.01
CA LYS A 55 -0.28 -2.30 15.74
C LYS A 55 0.17 -2.79 14.39
N LEU A 56 0.83 -1.89 13.69
CA LEU A 56 1.56 -2.17 12.48
C LEU A 56 3.05 -2.22 12.82
N ILE A 57 3.71 -3.30 12.42
CA ILE A 57 5.15 -3.50 12.54
C ILE A 57 5.73 -3.61 11.15
N ALA A 58 6.58 -2.66 10.77
CA ALA A 58 7.34 -2.71 9.53
C ALA A 58 8.83 -2.88 9.84
N ALA A 59 9.45 -3.93 9.30
CA ALA A 59 10.90 -4.06 9.25
C ALA A 59 11.41 -3.49 7.92
N GLY A 60 12.35 -2.56 7.97
CA GLY A 60 12.81 -1.85 6.78
C GLY A 60 13.57 -2.74 5.79
N GLY A 61 12.95 -3.03 4.64
CA GLY A 61 13.68 -3.19 3.38
C GLY A 61 14.19 -1.82 2.94
N SER A 62 15.39 -1.77 2.36
CA SER A 62 15.98 -0.52 1.91
C SER A 62 15.05 0.20 0.93
N SER A 63 14.75 1.46 1.25
CA SER A 63 13.95 2.41 0.46
C SER A 63 14.67 2.89 -0.82
N ASN A 64 15.57 2.08 -1.39
CA ASN A 64 16.29 2.41 -2.62
C ASN A 64 15.41 2.33 -3.88
N SER A 65 14.10 2.14 -3.72
CA SER A 65 13.09 2.56 -4.69
C SER A 65 11.87 3.19 -3.98
N ALA A 66 12.13 4.27 -3.24
CA ALA A 66 11.26 5.41 -2.90
C ALA A 66 9.84 5.23 -2.31
N GLY A 67 9.30 4.02 -2.12
CA GLY A 67 7.95 3.84 -1.56
C GLY A 67 8.03 3.13 -0.24
N GLY A 68 7.58 3.77 0.85
CA GLY A 68 7.35 3.06 2.13
C GLY A 68 6.27 2.00 1.97
N TYR A 69 5.25 1.98 2.81
CA TYR A 69 4.17 1.00 2.66
C TYR A 69 2.81 1.67 2.43
N ILE A 70 2.04 1.15 1.48
CA ILE A 70 0.65 1.53 1.28
C ILE A 70 -0.19 0.66 2.20
N LEU A 71 -1.00 1.31 3.04
CA LEU A 71 -2.01 0.67 3.84
C LEU A 71 -3.29 0.56 3.01
N GLN A 72 -3.78 -0.67 2.85
CA GLN A 72 -5.00 -0.94 2.11
C GLN A 72 -6.01 -1.64 3.01
N ALA A 73 -7.29 -1.39 2.80
CA ALA A 73 -8.36 -2.10 3.48
C ALA A 73 -9.38 -2.65 2.48
N ALA A 74 -9.83 -3.86 2.75
CA ALA A 74 -10.91 -4.49 1.99
C ALA A 74 -12.25 -4.24 2.69
N HIS A 75 -13.24 -3.98 1.85
CA HIS A 75 -14.63 -3.85 2.24
C HIS A 75 -15.43 -4.93 1.52
N VAL A 76 -16.34 -5.57 2.23
CA VAL A 76 -17.21 -6.62 1.67
C VAL A 76 -18.62 -6.41 2.20
N ALA A 77 -19.60 -6.86 1.44
CA ALA A 77 -20.99 -6.90 1.91
C ALA A 77 -21.08 -7.64 3.26
N GLU A 78 -22.04 -7.25 4.09
CA GLU A 78 -22.29 -7.97 5.33
C GLU A 78 -22.56 -9.47 5.06
N GLY A 79 -21.93 -10.34 5.83
CA GLY A 79 -21.99 -11.79 5.63
C GLY A 79 -21.08 -12.36 4.54
N ALA A 80 -20.53 -11.55 3.63
CA ALA A 80 -19.65 -12.04 2.57
C ALA A 80 -18.27 -12.49 3.10
N ALA A 81 -17.70 -13.48 2.42
CA ALA A 81 -16.36 -14.00 2.69
C ALA A 81 -15.27 -13.07 2.14
N LEU A 82 -14.19 -12.93 2.90
CA LEU A 82 -13.00 -12.23 2.46
C LEU A 82 -12.05 -13.20 1.75
N SER A 83 -11.40 -12.74 0.67
CA SER A 83 -10.30 -13.47 0.02
C SER A 83 -9.18 -12.53 -0.40
N SER A 84 -8.08 -13.10 -0.91
CA SER A 84 -7.00 -12.34 -1.56
C SER A 84 -7.44 -11.61 -2.82
N ALA A 85 -8.55 -12.02 -3.44
CA ALA A 85 -9.15 -11.39 -4.61
C ALA A 85 -10.20 -10.31 -4.25
N SER A 86 -10.53 -10.12 -2.97
CA SER A 86 -11.42 -9.04 -2.54
C SER A 86 -10.87 -7.68 -2.94
N THR A 87 -11.74 -6.73 -3.26
CA THR A 87 -11.34 -5.36 -3.63
C THR A 87 -10.74 -4.65 -2.41
N TYR A 88 -9.52 -4.13 -2.56
CA TYR A 88 -8.83 -3.34 -1.55
C TYR A 88 -8.77 -1.89 -1.99
N THR A 89 -9.10 -0.97 -1.08
CA THR A 89 -8.91 0.47 -1.28
C THR A 89 -7.70 0.98 -0.51
N ASN A 90 -7.01 1.98 -1.06
CA ASN A 90 -5.89 2.63 -0.40
C ASN A 90 -6.43 3.57 0.68
N ILE A 91 -6.00 3.37 1.93
CA ILE A 91 -6.50 4.13 3.08
C ILE A 91 -5.43 4.94 3.78
N GLY A 92 -4.17 4.75 3.41
CA GLY A 92 -3.09 5.55 3.96
C GLY A 92 -1.72 5.08 3.52
N VAL A 93 -0.73 5.79 4.03
CA VAL A 93 0.67 5.54 3.83
C VAL A 93 1.34 5.32 5.17
N VAL A 94 2.27 4.38 5.20
CA VAL A 94 3.14 4.09 6.33
C VAL A 94 4.57 4.39 5.91
N THR A 95 5.22 5.26 6.68
CA THR A 95 6.66 5.46 6.57
C THR A 95 7.36 4.67 7.66
N ALA A 96 8.40 3.93 7.26
CA ALA A 96 9.26 3.15 8.13
C ALA A 96 10.71 3.62 7.91
N ALA A 97 11.40 4.04 8.97
CA ALA A 97 12.84 4.27 8.92
C ALA A 97 13.60 3.00 8.49
N ALA A 98 14.60 3.16 7.62
CA ALA A 98 15.41 2.05 7.14
C ALA A 98 16.21 1.40 8.28
N GLY A 99 16.35 0.07 8.23
CA GLY A 99 17.19 -0.68 9.19
C GLY A 99 16.66 -0.79 10.62
N ALA A 100 15.45 -0.29 10.90
CA ALA A 100 14.81 -0.34 12.22
C ALA A 100 13.44 -1.02 12.16
N ILE A 101 13.01 -1.55 13.31
CA ILE A 101 11.64 -1.99 13.54
C ILE A 101 10.79 -0.75 13.84
N ASN A 102 9.81 -0.46 12.99
CA ASN A 102 8.93 0.68 13.16
C ASN A 102 7.53 0.23 13.54
N GLU A 103 7.03 0.83 14.59
CA GLU A 103 5.81 0.43 15.28
C GLU A 103 4.82 1.58 15.28
N VAL A 104 3.67 1.41 14.63
CA VAL A 104 2.63 2.44 14.59
C VAL A 104 1.31 1.89 15.10
N ALA A 105 0.72 2.57 16.08
CA ALA A 105 -0.59 2.24 16.61
C ALA A 105 -1.70 2.87 15.76
N ILE A 106 -2.75 2.10 15.49
CA ILE A 106 -3.92 2.56 14.74
C ILE A 106 -5.18 1.90 15.30
N SER A 107 -6.27 2.66 15.43
CA SER A 107 -7.56 2.11 15.89
C SER A 107 -8.41 1.65 14.71
N GLY A 108 -9.30 0.68 14.96
CA GLY A 108 -10.30 0.27 13.96
C GLY A 108 -11.29 1.38 13.60
N LYS A 109 -11.47 2.38 14.47
CA LYS A 109 -12.24 3.60 14.15
C LYS A 109 -11.53 4.45 13.11
N GLN A 110 -10.24 4.73 13.31
CA GLN A 110 -9.44 5.50 12.36
C GLN A 110 -9.43 4.85 10.97
N ILE A 111 -9.34 3.52 10.91
CA ILE A 111 -9.38 2.81 9.62
C ILE A 111 -10.77 2.92 8.98
N ARG A 112 -11.86 2.74 9.73
CA ARG A 112 -13.21 2.93 9.19
C ARG A 112 -13.39 4.32 8.58
N ASP A 113 -12.97 5.35 9.31
CA ASP A 113 -13.10 6.73 8.87
C ASP A 113 -12.28 6.97 7.59
N ALA A 114 -11.09 6.38 7.48
CA ALA A 114 -10.26 6.45 6.27
C ALA A 114 -10.87 5.71 5.06
N VAL A 115 -11.48 4.53 5.25
CA VAL A 115 -12.17 3.80 4.16
C VAL A 115 -13.37 4.60 3.66
N LYS A 116 -14.12 5.23 4.58
CA LYS A 116 -15.24 6.13 4.22
C LYS A 116 -14.76 7.36 3.47
N ALA A 117 -13.67 8.00 3.96
CA ALA A 117 -13.05 9.14 3.31
C ALA A 117 -12.56 8.83 1.90
N ALA A 118 -12.05 7.62 1.67
CA ALA A 118 -11.66 7.12 0.35
C ALA A 118 -12.86 6.89 -0.61
N GLY A 119 -14.10 7.14 -0.18
CA GLY A 119 -15.31 6.99 -0.98
C GLY A 119 -15.69 5.54 -1.27
N SER A 120 -15.09 4.58 -0.57
CA SER A 120 -15.14 3.16 -0.94
C SER A 120 -16.23 2.36 -0.22
N VAL A 121 -17.02 2.97 0.67
CA VAL A 121 -18.11 2.29 1.39
C VAL A 121 -19.45 2.93 1.04
N THR A 122 -20.35 2.15 0.45
CA THR A 122 -21.76 2.48 0.25
C THR A 122 -22.63 1.31 0.74
N GLY A 123 -23.78 1.60 1.35
CA GLY A 123 -24.70 0.56 1.87
C GLY A 123 -24.18 -0.27 3.05
N ASP A 124 -24.73 -1.48 3.22
CA ASP A 124 -24.43 -2.41 4.32
C ASP A 124 -23.12 -3.18 4.07
N VAL A 125 -22.01 -2.45 4.16
CA VAL A 125 -20.66 -2.93 3.87
C VAL A 125 -19.78 -2.78 5.11
N ARG A 126 -19.00 -3.84 5.42
CA ARG A 126 -18.06 -3.86 6.56
C ARG A 126 -16.61 -3.80 6.10
N VAL A 127 -15.76 -3.13 6.89
CA VAL A 127 -14.31 -3.23 6.74
C VAL A 127 -13.87 -4.57 7.33
N ALA A 128 -13.56 -5.52 6.46
CA ALA A 128 -13.29 -6.90 6.85
C ALA A 128 -11.80 -7.19 6.99
N ALA A 129 -10.94 -6.50 6.24
CA ALA A 129 -9.50 -6.72 6.28
C ALA A 129 -8.67 -5.47 6.09
N VAL A 130 -7.43 -5.56 6.55
CA VAL A 130 -6.36 -4.62 6.28
C VAL A 130 -5.16 -5.40 5.80
N ARG A 131 -4.48 -4.89 4.80
CA ARG A 131 -3.17 -5.38 4.38
C ARG A 131 -2.24 -4.21 4.17
N VAL A 132 -0.96 -4.51 4.21
CA VAL A 132 0.09 -3.56 3.92
C VAL A 132 0.87 -4.07 2.74
N ARG A 133 1.16 -3.18 1.80
CA ARG A 133 1.89 -3.51 0.59
C ARG A 133 3.09 -2.58 0.43
N PRO A 134 4.23 -3.05 -0.09
CA PRO A 134 5.30 -2.14 -0.49
C PRO A 134 4.74 -1.09 -1.44
N GLY A 135 4.90 0.17 -1.10
CA GLY A 135 4.69 1.27 -2.03
C GLY A 135 5.82 1.27 -3.05
N THR A 136 5.56 1.82 -4.22
CA THR A 136 6.53 1.85 -5.31
C THR A 136 7.29 3.17 -5.42
N GLY A 137 6.88 4.21 -4.70
CA GLY A 137 7.60 5.48 -4.66
C GLY A 137 7.69 6.18 -6.02
N ASN A 138 8.71 7.04 -6.17
CA ASN A 138 9.13 7.57 -7.46
C ASN A 138 9.98 6.54 -8.19
N LEU A 139 9.40 5.89 -9.21
CA LEU A 139 10.10 4.95 -10.07
C LEU A 139 10.65 5.67 -11.29
N ALA A 140 11.93 5.48 -11.59
CA ALA A 140 12.55 6.10 -12.75
C ALA A 140 12.15 5.38 -14.05
N ILE A 141 11.75 6.16 -15.04
CA ILE A 141 11.40 5.70 -16.39
C ILE A 141 12.68 5.56 -17.21
N SER A 142 12.74 4.50 -18.03
CA SER A 142 13.82 4.25 -18.99
C SER A 142 13.35 4.24 -20.45
N ASN A 143 12.08 3.90 -20.71
CA ASN A 143 11.54 3.83 -22.07
C ASN A 143 10.02 4.01 -22.07
N VAL A 144 9.49 4.52 -23.18
CA VAL A 144 8.06 4.64 -23.43
C VAL A 144 7.72 4.16 -24.84
N ALA A 145 6.57 3.53 -24.99
CA ALA A 145 5.99 3.16 -26.27
C ALA A 145 4.47 3.34 -26.23
N LEU A 146 3.85 3.67 -27.36
CA LEU A 146 2.40 3.78 -27.49
C LEU A 146 1.97 3.17 -28.82
N THR A 147 1.20 2.10 -28.78
CA THR A 147 0.69 1.41 -29.97
C THR A 147 -0.77 1.07 -29.79
N THR A 148 -1.61 1.45 -30.76
CA THR A 148 -3.04 1.09 -30.81
C THR A 148 -3.75 1.40 -29.48
N ASN A 149 -3.63 2.66 -29.05
CA ASN A 149 -4.17 3.18 -27.79
C ASN A 149 -3.65 2.54 -26.49
N LYS A 150 -2.55 1.79 -26.53
CA LYS A 150 -1.90 1.18 -25.37
C LYS A 150 -0.54 1.80 -25.13
N ALA A 151 -0.45 2.61 -24.08
CA ALA A 151 0.83 3.15 -23.61
C ALA A 151 1.51 2.08 -22.76
N THR A 152 2.79 1.85 -23.00
CA THR A 152 3.65 0.95 -22.22
C THR A 152 4.84 1.74 -21.70
N ILE A 153 4.99 1.75 -20.38
CA ILE A 153 6.08 2.44 -19.69
C ILE A 153 7.03 1.38 -19.16
N THR A 154 8.32 1.55 -19.45
CA THR A 154 9.39 0.72 -18.91
C THR A 154 10.13 1.49 -17.83
N LEU A 155 10.36 0.82 -16.71
CA LEU A 155 11.04 1.36 -15.55
C LEU A 155 12.46 0.80 -15.45
N SER A 156 13.36 1.57 -14.85
CA SER A 156 14.77 1.18 -14.69
C SER A 156 15.00 0.15 -13.59
N ALA A 157 14.01 -0.11 -12.74
CA ALA A 157 14.06 -1.06 -11.65
C ALA A 157 12.76 -1.86 -11.56
N ALA A 158 12.84 -3.05 -10.93
CA ALA A 158 11.67 -3.87 -10.68
C ALA A 158 10.70 -3.18 -9.72
N HIS A 159 9.40 -3.43 -9.90
CA HIS A 159 8.34 -2.80 -9.14
C HIS A 159 7.28 -3.77 -8.65
N THR A 160 6.47 -3.31 -7.70
CA THR A 160 5.35 -4.07 -7.14
C THR A 160 3.99 -3.51 -7.53
N MET A 161 3.84 -2.78 -8.65
CA MET A 161 2.51 -2.29 -9.08
C MET A 161 1.54 -3.42 -9.44
N LEU A 162 0.24 -3.14 -9.50
CA LEU A 162 -0.81 -4.08 -9.96
C LEU A 162 -1.75 -3.44 -10.97
N VAL A 163 -2.41 -4.30 -11.73
CA VAL A 163 -3.58 -3.95 -12.55
C VAL A 163 -4.68 -3.36 -11.67
N GLY A 164 -5.31 -2.28 -12.12
CA GLY A 164 -6.34 -1.54 -11.40
C GLY A 164 -5.81 -0.41 -10.51
N GLU A 165 -4.49 -0.32 -10.28
CA GLU A 165 -3.90 0.79 -9.53
C GLU A 165 -3.82 2.06 -10.38
N VAL A 166 -3.94 3.22 -9.73
CA VAL A 166 -3.85 4.53 -10.37
C VAL A 166 -2.43 5.08 -10.20
N VAL A 167 -1.81 5.47 -11.31
CA VAL A 167 -0.46 6.02 -11.36
C VAL A 167 -0.43 7.38 -12.02
N THR A 168 0.45 8.25 -11.55
CA THR A 168 0.79 9.51 -12.20
C THR A 168 2.14 9.35 -12.91
N VAL A 169 2.13 9.57 -14.22
CA VAL A 169 3.30 9.51 -15.10
C VAL A 169 3.75 10.93 -15.43
N GLY A 170 5.02 11.23 -15.17
CA GLY A 170 5.64 12.49 -15.56
C GLY A 170 7.02 12.23 -16.14
N CYS A 171 7.18 12.41 -17.45
CA CYS A 171 8.42 12.11 -18.17
C CYS A 171 8.73 13.13 -19.28
N SER A 172 9.89 12.95 -19.89
CA SER A 172 10.40 13.76 -21.00
C SER A 172 9.53 13.68 -22.26
N ASN A 173 8.67 12.67 -22.39
CA ASN A 173 7.69 12.56 -23.46
C ASN A 173 6.29 12.97 -22.95
N PRO A 174 5.82 14.20 -23.22
CA PRO A 174 4.58 14.72 -22.64
C PRO A 174 3.32 13.97 -23.10
N LEU A 175 3.38 13.25 -24.23
CA LEU A 175 2.26 12.50 -24.79
C LEU A 175 1.76 11.36 -23.91
N VAL A 176 2.61 10.87 -23.01
CA VAL A 176 2.27 9.80 -22.07
C VAL A 176 2.09 10.31 -20.63
N ASN A 177 2.22 11.62 -20.39
CA ASN A 177 2.09 12.18 -19.05
C ASN A 177 0.62 12.28 -18.63
N GLY A 178 0.37 12.13 -17.33
CA GLY A 178 -0.97 12.20 -16.75
C GLY A 178 -1.23 11.13 -15.70
N THR A 179 -2.48 11.02 -15.27
CA THR A 179 -2.92 10.06 -14.26
C THR A 179 -3.76 8.98 -14.93
N PHE A 180 -3.36 7.71 -14.77
CA PHE A 180 -3.95 6.58 -15.50
C PHE A 180 -4.14 5.37 -14.59
N THR A 181 -5.14 4.55 -14.91
CA THR A 181 -5.33 3.25 -14.28
C THR A 181 -4.54 2.18 -15.04
N ILE A 182 -3.76 1.38 -14.34
CA ILE A 182 -2.96 0.31 -14.93
C ILE A 182 -3.87 -0.82 -15.43
N THR A 183 -3.61 -1.29 -16.65
CA THR A 183 -4.31 -2.39 -17.31
C THR A 183 -3.48 -3.67 -17.38
N GLU A 184 -2.16 -3.56 -17.43
CA GLU A 184 -1.23 -4.69 -17.47
C GLU A 184 0.06 -4.38 -16.69
N VAL A 185 0.69 -5.40 -16.11
CA VAL A 185 1.88 -5.28 -15.25
C VAL A 185 2.80 -6.47 -15.50
N THR A 186 4.10 -6.19 -15.61
CA THR A 186 5.20 -7.16 -15.47
C THR A 186 6.12 -6.76 -14.32
N SER A 187 7.33 -7.30 -14.23
CA SER A 187 8.31 -6.91 -13.22
C SER A 187 8.86 -5.50 -13.42
N THR A 188 8.98 -5.03 -14.67
CA THR A 188 9.61 -3.73 -15.02
C THR A 188 8.78 -2.88 -15.97
N THR A 189 7.62 -3.37 -16.42
CA THR A 189 6.72 -2.63 -17.30
C THR A 189 5.30 -2.60 -16.78
N PHE A 190 4.58 -1.55 -17.14
CA PHE A 190 3.13 -1.50 -17.01
C PHE A 190 2.51 -0.80 -18.22
N SER A 191 1.23 -1.07 -18.45
CA SER A 191 0.49 -0.45 -19.55
C SER A 191 -0.84 0.15 -19.10
N TYR A 192 -1.31 1.16 -19.83
CA TYR A 192 -2.63 1.77 -19.67
C TYR A 192 -3.19 2.22 -21.02
N SER A 193 -4.49 2.47 -21.07
CA SER A 193 -5.16 3.03 -22.24
C SER A 193 -4.81 4.51 -22.40
N SER A 194 -4.36 4.92 -23.57
CA SER A 194 -4.12 6.32 -23.95
C SER A 194 -4.52 6.53 -25.41
N THR A 195 -5.30 7.55 -25.73
CA THR A 195 -5.75 7.83 -27.10
C THR A 195 -4.82 8.76 -27.89
N GLN A 196 -3.58 8.92 -27.41
CA GLN A 196 -2.59 9.79 -28.04
C GLN A 196 -1.95 9.12 -29.27
N SER A 197 -1.31 9.92 -30.12
CA SER A 197 -0.58 9.43 -31.30
C SER A 197 0.43 8.33 -30.95
N ASN A 198 0.56 7.33 -31.82
CA ASN A 198 1.51 6.24 -31.62
C ASN A 198 2.94 6.76 -31.43
N ILE A 199 3.66 6.11 -30.53
CA ILE A 199 5.06 6.38 -30.21
C ILE A 199 5.79 5.07 -30.44
N THR A 200 6.62 5.01 -31.48
CA THR A 200 7.64 3.96 -31.60
C THR A 200 8.51 3.99 -30.36
N SER A 201 8.90 2.82 -29.84
CA SER A 201 9.68 2.71 -28.61
C SER A 201 10.84 3.72 -28.59
N ALA A 202 10.84 4.55 -27.56
CA ALA A 202 11.77 5.66 -27.41
C ALA A 202 12.27 5.74 -25.97
N SER A 203 13.55 6.07 -25.83
CA SER A 203 14.10 6.39 -24.51
C SER A 203 13.38 7.60 -23.93
N ALA A 204 13.06 7.52 -22.64
CA ALA A 204 12.49 8.62 -21.89
C ALA A 204 13.02 8.58 -20.47
N THR A 205 13.14 9.77 -19.88
CA THR A 205 13.51 9.94 -18.48
C THR A 205 12.37 10.61 -17.74
N GLY A 206 12.23 10.32 -16.45
CA GLY A 206 11.11 10.81 -15.67
C GLY A 206 10.78 9.92 -14.50
N THR A 207 9.63 10.18 -13.90
CA THR A 207 9.16 9.45 -12.72
C THR A 207 7.72 8.99 -12.88
N VAL A 208 7.43 7.80 -12.37
CA VAL A 208 6.07 7.32 -12.11
C VAL A 208 5.85 7.28 -10.61
N THR A 209 4.67 7.72 -10.17
CA THR A 209 4.22 7.58 -8.78
C THR A 209 2.87 6.86 -8.75
N ASN A 210 2.65 6.00 -7.75
CA ASN A 210 1.40 5.27 -7.55
C ASN A 210 0.80 5.67 -6.20
N GLY A 211 -0.09 6.66 -6.20
CA GLY A 211 -0.66 7.21 -4.97
C GLY A 211 0.37 7.84 -4.04
N ALA A 212 -0.11 8.38 -2.91
CA ALA A 212 0.59 9.33 -2.05
C ALA A 212 2.09 9.04 -1.90
N GLY A 213 2.91 9.99 -2.39
CA GLY A 213 4.35 9.96 -2.22
C GLY A 213 4.66 9.71 -0.76
N VAL A 214 5.34 8.60 -0.48
CA VAL A 214 5.61 8.19 0.89
C VAL A 214 6.79 9.00 1.38
N PRO A 215 6.61 9.95 2.31
CA PRO A 215 7.73 10.73 2.82
C PRO A 215 8.73 9.76 3.46
N VAL A 216 10.02 9.92 3.18
CA VAL A 216 11.06 9.10 3.80
C VAL A 216 11.40 9.69 5.17
N GLY A 217 11.55 8.86 6.20
CA GLY A 217 12.23 9.27 7.44
C GLY A 217 11.38 9.67 8.66
N THR A 218 10.13 9.22 8.81
CA THR A 218 9.39 9.36 10.08
C THR A 218 8.49 8.16 10.35
N ASN A 219 8.41 7.69 11.59
CA ASN A 219 7.54 6.57 11.98
C ASN A 219 6.09 7.02 12.12
N THR A 220 5.43 7.25 10.98
CA THR A 220 4.08 7.80 10.95
C THR A 220 3.19 7.03 9.98
N VAL A 221 1.92 6.87 10.36
CA VAL A 221 0.85 6.48 9.44
C VAL A 221 0.06 7.73 9.12
N ALA A 222 0.03 8.12 7.84
CA ALA A 222 -0.85 9.15 7.33
C ALA A 222 -2.05 8.48 6.67
N LEU A 223 -3.21 8.55 7.31
CA LEU A 223 -4.47 8.07 6.73
C LEU A 223 -5.00 9.08 5.72
N VAL A 224 -5.70 8.60 4.69
CA VAL A 224 -6.40 9.45 3.73
C VAL A 224 -7.34 10.38 4.52
N PRO A 225 -7.16 11.72 4.45
CA PRO A 225 -7.98 12.65 5.20
C PRO A 225 -9.45 12.54 4.78
N ALA A 226 -10.37 12.66 5.75
CA ALA A 226 -11.77 12.92 5.43
C ALA A 226 -11.86 14.25 4.70
N ARG A 227 -12.47 14.24 3.51
CA ARG A 227 -12.80 15.47 2.79
C ARG A 227 -14.11 16.05 3.32
#